data_AF-A0A969IZL5-F1
#
_entry.id   AF-A0A969IZL5-F1
#
_cell.length_a   1.000
_cell.length_b   1.000
_cell.length_c   1.000
_cell.angle_alpha   90.00
_cell.angle_beta   90.00
_cell.angle_gamma   90.00
#
_symmetry.space_group_name_H-M   'P 1'
#
loop_
_entity.id
_entity.type
_entity.pdbx_description
1 polymer ?
#
loop_
_entity_poly.entity_id
_entity_poly.type
_entity_poly.pdbx_seq_one_letter_code
_entity_poly.pdbx_strand_id
1 'polypeptide(L)'
;MIVSDLDYLELVSQGSDILTGGNVGTYTATYTSYNSSLAAADAVAIGSYTYTDTRTSAYINHDRGYTSISRANADANAFAITGSDISSSNSTNKSSSFYLQYQYGRRR
;
A
#
# COMPACT_ATOMS: atom_id res chain seq x y z
N MET A 1 21.23 -11.21 -21.86
CA MET A 1 20.56 -9.91 -21.76
C MET A 1 20.58 -9.53 -20.30
N ILE A 2 21.57 -8.72 -19.92
CA ILE A 2 21.82 -8.28 -18.55
C ILE A 2 21.37 -6.83 -18.55
N VAL A 3 20.35 -6.52 -17.74
CA VAL A 3 19.91 -5.14 -17.53
C VAL A 3 20.85 -4.57 -16.47
N SER A 4 21.86 -3.85 -16.96
CA SER A 4 22.74 -2.99 -16.17
C SER A 4 22.07 -1.62 -16.06
N ASP A 5 21.27 -1.41 -15.02
CA ASP A 5 20.93 -0.08 -14.56
C ASP A 5 20.43 -0.19 -13.13
N LEU A 6 21.29 0.10 -12.15
CA LEU A 6 20.98 0.48 -10.77
C LEU A 6 22.30 0.91 -10.09
N ASP A 7 23.07 1.78 -10.76
CA ASP A 7 24.26 2.45 -10.21
C ASP A 7 23.90 3.70 -9.37
N TYR A 8 22.71 3.72 -8.77
CA TYR A 8 22.29 4.78 -7.84
C TYR A 8 22.00 4.21 -6.46
N LEU A 9 23.01 3.60 -5.85
CA LEU A 9 23.13 3.55 -4.39
C LEU A 9 24.38 4.35 -4.02
N GLU A 10 24.26 5.66 -4.16
CA GLU A 10 25.19 6.59 -3.54
C GLU A 10 25.16 6.33 -2.04
N LEU A 11 26.32 5.94 -1.47
CA LEU A 11 26.51 5.90 -0.03
C LEU A 11 26.17 7.28 0.52
N VAL A 12 25.05 7.39 1.24
CA VAL A 12 24.75 8.58 2.03
C VAL A 12 25.82 8.67 3.12
N SER A 13 26.83 9.48 2.80
CA SER A 13 27.88 9.96 3.67
C SER A 13 27.26 10.41 5.00
N GLN A 14 27.85 9.97 6.11
CA GLN A 14 27.66 10.51 7.45
C GLN A 14 27.86 12.03 7.44
N GLY A 15 26.76 12.76 7.21
CA GLY A 15 26.63 14.17 7.51
C GLY A 15 25.95 14.28 8.86
N SER A 16 26.70 14.77 9.84
CA SER A 16 26.30 15.03 11.21
C SER A 16 25.25 16.14 11.31
N ASP A 17 24.04 15.89 10.82
CA ASP A 17 22.86 16.66 11.19
C ASP A 17 21.92 15.72 11.95
N ILE A 18 21.86 15.96 13.24
CA ILE A 18 20.84 15.47 14.15
C ILE A 18 19.49 15.68 13.45
N LEU A 19 18.78 14.58 13.20
CA LEU A 19 17.38 14.54 12.77
C LEU A 19 16.53 15.36 13.75
N THR A 20 16.48 16.66 13.54
CA THR A 20 15.76 17.62 14.39
C THR A 20 14.36 17.73 13.81
N GLY A 21 13.56 16.69 14.00
CA GLY A 21 12.19 16.60 13.53
C GLY A 21 11.69 15.16 13.53
N GLY A 22 10.45 14.93 13.98
CA GLY A 22 9.82 13.63 13.80
C GLY A 22 9.72 13.29 12.32
N ASN A 23 10.15 12.11 11.90
CA ASN A 23 9.97 11.65 10.51
C ASN A 23 8.86 10.62 10.47
N VAL A 24 7.95 10.77 9.52
CA VAL A 24 6.79 9.89 9.35
C VAL A 24 6.61 9.61 7.86
N GLY A 25 6.38 8.35 7.53
CA GLY A 25 6.13 7.88 6.18
C GLY A 25 4.99 6.88 6.18
N THR A 26 4.11 6.95 5.19
CA THR A 26 3.07 5.96 4.96
C THR A 26 2.99 5.61 3.48
N TYR A 27 2.67 4.36 3.19
CA TYR A 27 2.52 3.85 1.82
C TYR A 27 1.33 2.90 1.77
N THR A 28 0.54 3.00 0.71
CA THR A 28 -0.55 2.05 0.43
C THR A 28 -0.62 1.70 -1.05
N ALA A 29 -0.85 0.42 -1.33
CA ALA A 29 -1.07 -0.10 -2.67
C ALA A 29 -2.27 -1.04 -2.68
N THR A 30 -3.15 -0.87 -3.65
CA THR A 30 -4.24 -1.83 -3.90
C THR A 30 -4.29 -2.22 -5.36
N TYR A 31 -4.62 -3.48 -5.61
CA TYR A 31 -4.81 -4.02 -6.94
C TYR A 31 -6.00 -4.97 -6.92
N THR A 32 -6.86 -4.85 -7.93
CA THR A 32 -8.00 -5.75 -8.11
C THR A 32 -8.10 -6.22 -9.56
N SER A 33 -8.49 -7.49 -9.70
CA SER A 33 -8.75 -8.14 -10.98
C SER A 33 -9.74 -9.29 -10.77
N TYR A 34 -10.08 -10.01 -11.85
CA TYR A 34 -11.12 -11.04 -11.83
C TYR A 34 -10.85 -12.13 -10.79
N ASN A 35 -9.59 -12.53 -10.66
CA ASN A 35 -9.16 -13.63 -9.79
C ASN A 35 -8.08 -13.22 -8.79
N SER A 36 -7.82 -11.92 -8.64
CA SER A 36 -6.80 -11.44 -7.70
C SER A 36 -7.24 -10.15 -7.05
N SER A 37 -7.03 -10.06 -5.74
CA SER A 37 -7.21 -8.86 -4.94
C SER A 37 -6.03 -8.76 -3.99
N LEU A 38 -5.36 -7.60 -4.00
CA LEU A 38 -4.18 -7.33 -3.19
C LEU A 38 -4.34 -5.98 -2.51
N ALA A 39 -4.01 -5.94 -1.23
CA ALA A 39 -3.91 -4.73 -0.43
C ALA A 39 -2.60 -4.79 0.37
N ALA A 40 -1.78 -3.75 0.25
CA ALA A 40 -0.55 -3.56 1.00
C ALA A 40 -0.55 -2.18 1.66
N ALA A 41 -0.09 -2.12 2.89
CA ALA A 41 0.03 -0.91 3.69
C ALA A 41 1.35 -0.97 4.47
N ASP A 42 2.05 0.15 4.54
CA ASP A 42 3.28 0.31 5.31
C ASP A 42 3.30 1.68 5.99
N ALA A 43 3.92 1.76 7.16
CA ALA A 43 4.01 2.95 7.98
C ALA A 43 5.32 2.95 8.78
N VAL A 44 6.03 4.07 8.73
CA VAL A 44 7.27 4.31 9.47
C VAL A 44 7.13 5.59 10.27
N ALA A 45 7.57 5.56 11.53
CA ALA A 45 7.63 6.73 12.40
C ALA A 45 8.95 6.72 13.19
N ILE A 46 9.64 7.86 13.21
CA ILE A 46 10.90 8.07 13.93
C ILE A 46 10.73 9.29 14.83
N GLY A 47 10.87 9.09 16.15
CA GLY A 47 10.74 10.15 17.16
C GLY A 47 10.86 9.59 18.58
N SER A 48 10.69 10.44 19.59
CA SER A 48 10.70 10.06 21.01
C SER A 48 9.46 9.27 21.44
N TYR A 49 8.31 9.56 20.82
CA TYR A 49 7.09 8.78 20.95
C TYR A 49 6.53 8.52 19.55
N THR A 50 6.26 7.26 19.22
CA THR A 50 5.79 6.87 17.89
C THR A 50 4.55 6.00 17.97
N TYR A 51 3.72 6.10 16.94
CA TYR A 51 2.58 5.24 16.73
C TYR A 51 2.39 4.98 15.24
N THR A 52 2.20 3.72 14.87
CA THR A 52 1.93 3.30 13.50
C THR A 52 0.74 2.34 13.48
N ASP A 53 -0.17 2.52 12.54
CA ASP A 53 -1.33 1.64 12.34
C ASP A 53 -1.53 1.38 10.86
N THR A 54 -1.52 0.11 10.48
CA THR A 54 -1.71 -0.35 9.10
C THR A 54 -2.84 -1.35 9.06
N ARG A 55 -3.80 -1.17 8.16
CA ARG A 55 -4.95 -2.06 7.98
C ARG A 55 -5.11 -2.39 6.51
N THR A 56 -5.29 -3.66 6.21
CA THR A 56 -5.55 -4.13 4.85
C THR A 56 -6.76 -5.06 4.85
N SER A 57 -7.52 -5.02 3.76
CA SER A 57 -8.59 -5.98 3.48
C SER A 57 -8.63 -6.23 1.99
N ALA A 58 -8.67 -7.50 1.59
CA ALA A 58 -8.80 -7.90 0.20
C ALA A 58 -9.76 -9.08 0.16
N TYR A 59 -10.74 -9.02 -0.75
CA TYR A 59 -11.66 -10.12 -0.96
C TYR A 59 -12.09 -10.20 -2.41
N ILE A 60 -12.46 -11.42 -2.82
CA ILE A 60 -13.05 -11.73 -4.10
C ILE A 60 -14.34 -12.50 -3.81
N ASN A 61 -15.44 -12.06 -4.42
CA ASN A 61 -16.70 -12.78 -4.43
C ASN A 61 -16.97 -13.25 -5.86
N HIS A 62 -17.13 -14.56 -6.02
CA HIS A 62 -17.60 -15.17 -7.26
C HIS A 62 -19.05 -15.59 -7.05
N ASP A 63 -19.98 -14.84 -7.64
CA ASP A 63 -21.37 -15.28 -7.68
C ASP A 63 -21.48 -16.44 -8.69
N ARG A 64 -22.24 -17.47 -8.31
CA ARG A 64 -22.40 -18.70 -9.11
C ARG A 64 -22.91 -18.37 -10.51
N GLY A 65 -22.01 -18.36 -11.49
CA GLY A 65 -22.34 -18.44 -12.91
C GLY A 65 -21.57 -17.45 -13.77
N TYR A 66 -21.59 -16.16 -13.46
CA TYR A 66 -21.21 -15.13 -14.47
C TYR A 66 -20.65 -13.82 -13.93
N THR A 67 -20.70 -13.55 -12.61
CA THR A 67 -20.23 -12.27 -12.06
C THR A 67 -19.17 -12.48 -10.99
N SER A 68 -18.13 -11.64 -11.04
CA SER A 68 -17.14 -11.56 -9.96
C SER A 68 -16.95 -10.12 -9.53
N ILE A 69 -16.93 -9.91 -8.22
CA ILE A 69 -16.61 -8.64 -7.59
C ILE A 69 -15.37 -8.87 -6.73
N SER A 70 -14.34 -8.06 -6.94
CA SER A 70 -13.20 -8.02 -6.03
C SER A 70 -13.06 -6.64 -5.44
N ARG A 71 -12.68 -6.55 -4.16
CA ARG A 71 -12.31 -5.29 -3.51
C ARG A 71 -11.03 -5.44 -2.72
N ALA A 72 -10.24 -4.37 -2.69
CA ALA A 72 -9.05 -4.22 -1.89
C ALA A 72 -9.07 -2.85 -1.22
N ASN A 73 -8.78 -2.79 0.08
CA ASN A 73 -8.60 -1.55 0.83
C ASN A 73 -7.31 -1.64 1.64
N ALA A 74 -6.54 -0.56 1.66
CA ALA A 74 -5.35 -0.40 2.45
C ALA A 74 -5.39 0.98 3.12
N ASP A 75 -5.11 1.01 4.42
CA ASP A 75 -5.03 2.22 5.24
C ASP A 75 -3.74 2.16 6.05
N ALA A 76 -2.99 3.26 6.10
CA ALA A 76 -1.75 3.40 6.85
C ALA A 76 -1.74 4.75 7.55
N ASN A 77 -1.35 4.75 8.83
CA ASN A 77 -1.21 5.94 9.67
C ASN A 77 0.12 5.86 10.41
N ALA A 78 0.82 6.99 10.50
CA ALA A 78 2.05 7.14 11.25
C ALA A 78 2.03 8.46 12.02
N PHE A 79 2.49 8.43 13.26
CA PHE A 79 2.60 9.55 14.16
C PHE A 79 3.93 9.49 14.89
N ALA A 80 4.60 10.63 15.01
CA ALA A 80 5.85 10.79 15.76
C ALA A 80 5.82 12.10 16.55
N ILE A 81 6.37 12.07 17.76
CA ILE A 81 6.62 13.25 18.59
C ILE A 81 8.11 13.30 18.90
N THR A 82 8.75 14.44 18.66
CA THR A 82 10.17 14.70 18.95
C THR A 82 10.29 16.04 19.65
N GLY A 83 10.56 16.04 20.96
CA GLY A 83 10.54 17.27 21.76
C GLY A 83 9.15 17.91 21.75
N SER A 84 9.04 19.13 21.23
CA SER A 84 7.77 19.85 21.03
C SER A 84 7.13 19.61 19.65
N ASP A 85 7.82 18.94 18.73
CA ASP A 85 7.37 18.79 17.35
C ASP A 85 6.54 17.52 17.19
N ILE A 86 5.39 17.66 16.53
CA ILE A 86 4.49 16.55 16.19
C ILE A 86 4.49 16.39 14.68
N SER A 87 4.70 15.17 14.21
CA SER A 87 4.66 14.80 12.80
C SER A 87 3.66 13.67 12.59
N SER A 88 2.88 13.74 11.52
CA SER A 88 1.92 12.70 11.17
C SER A 88 1.85 12.48 9.66
N SER A 89 1.59 11.25 9.26
CA SER A 89 1.40 10.85 7.87
C SER A 89 0.26 9.85 7.79
N ASN A 90 -0.52 9.93 6.72
CA ASN A 90 -1.57 8.96 6.43
C ASN A 90 -1.60 8.66 4.93
N SER A 91 -2.01 7.44 4.60
CA SER A 91 -2.19 6.98 3.24
C SER A 91 -3.36 6.01 3.21
N THR A 92 -4.26 6.18 2.23
CA THR A 92 -5.39 5.30 2.01
C THR A 92 -5.49 4.99 0.53
N ASN A 93 -5.68 3.70 0.22
CA ASN A 93 -5.87 3.24 -1.15
C ASN A 93 -7.00 2.22 -1.21
N LYS A 94 -7.85 2.32 -2.22
CA LYS A 94 -9.01 1.46 -2.42
C LYS A 94 -9.11 1.11 -3.89
N SER A 95 -9.33 -0.16 -4.17
CA SER A 95 -9.53 -0.68 -5.52
C SER A 95 -10.72 -1.63 -5.53
N SER A 96 -11.50 -1.55 -6.59
CA SER A 96 -12.60 -2.48 -6.82
C SER A 96 -12.71 -2.79 -8.30
N SER A 97 -13.13 -4.02 -8.59
CA SER A 97 -13.34 -4.47 -9.95
C SER A 97 -14.60 -5.32 -10.04
N PHE A 98 -15.19 -5.30 -11.23
CA PHE A 98 -16.37 -6.07 -11.58
C PHE A 98 -16.13 -6.75 -12.92
N TYR A 99 -16.50 -8.02 -12.99
CA TYR A 99 -16.37 -8.82 -14.20
C TYR A 99 -17.66 -9.55 -14.50
N LEU A 100 -18.05 -9.51 -15.76
CA LEU A 100 -19.14 -10.29 -16.33
C LEU A 100 -18.57 -11.28 -17.35
N GLN A 101 -18.70 -12.58 -17.08
CA GLN A 101 -18.28 -13.62 -18.01
C GLN A 101 -19.42 -13.94 -18.97
N TYR A 102 -19.30 -13.53 -20.24
CA TYR A 102 -20.23 -13.95 -21.28
C TYR A 102 -19.92 -15.39 -21.70
N GLN A 103 -20.88 -16.30 -21.51
CA GLN A 103 -20.82 -17.61 -22.16
C GLN A 103 -21.38 -17.49 -23.58
N TYR A 104 -20.49 -17.50 -24.58
CA TYR A 104 -20.92 -17.75 -25.96
C TYR A 104 -21.46 -19.18 -26.03
N GLY A 105 -22.78 -19.28 -26.22
CA GLY A 105 -23.48 -20.55 -26.27
C GLY A 105 -22.89 -21.50 -27.31
N ARG A 106 -22.42 -22.65 -26.84
CA ARG A 106 -22.31 -23.85 -27.68
C ARG A 106 -23.73 -24.30 -28.02
N ARG A 107 -24.31 -23.72 -29.07
CA ARG A 107 -25.44 -24.33 -29.78
C ARG A 107 -24.92 -25.61 -30.43
N ARG A 108 -25.34 -26.75 -29.92
CA ARG A 108 -25.32 -28.03 -30.64
C ARG A 108 -26.70 -28.23 -31.25
#